data_AF-D5E3B6-F1
#
_entry.id   AF-D5E3B6-F1
#
_cell.length_a   1.000
_cell.length_b   1.000
_cell.length_c   1.000
_cell.angle_alpha   90.00
_cell.angle_beta   90.00
_cell.angle_gamma   90.00
#
_symmetry.space_group_name_H-M   'P 1'
#
loop_
_entity.id
_entity.type
_entity.pdbx_description
1 polymer ?
#
loop_
_entity_poly.entity_id
_entity_poly.type
_entity_poly.pdbx_seq_one_letter_code
_entity_poly.pdbx_strand_id
1 'polypeptide(L)'
;MAQFFCQICDSEFKSYNKNAKYCSQKCKGKAYIKHSIKKCKICRKEYKPIRATSKFCSLKCCAADKKNTIVLIPFFVSIRYSNLTNSLDLEHFLY
;
A
#
# COMPACT_ATOMS: atom_id res chain seq x y z
N MET A 1 17.51 36.52 9.10
CA MET A 1 16.60 35.46 8.60
C MET A 1 15.54 36.13 7.76
N ALA A 2 15.26 35.62 6.57
CA ALA A 2 14.24 36.21 5.71
C ALA A 2 12.84 35.76 6.14
N GLN A 3 11.88 36.67 6.00
CA GLN A 3 10.46 36.49 6.30
C GLN A 3 9.75 35.97 5.04
N PHE A 4 8.96 34.91 5.16
CA PHE A 4 8.24 34.29 4.04
C PHE A 4 6.79 34.01 4.42
N PHE A 5 5.92 33.91 3.41
CA PHE A 5 4.53 33.49 3.57
C PHE A 5 4.34 32.07 3.04
N CYS A 6 3.63 31.24 3.80
CA CYS A 6 3.36 29.87 3.43
C CYS A 6 2.26 29.80 2.36
N GLN A 7 2.54 29.20 1.19
CA GLN A 7 1.57 29.09 0.07
C GLN A 7 0.33 28.21 0.35
N ILE A 8 0.18 27.65 1.55
CA ILE A 8 -0.89 26.69 1.90
C ILE A 8 -1.77 27.19 3.05
N CYS A 9 -1.23 28.00 3.95
CA CYS A 9 -1.96 28.49 5.11
C CYS A 9 -1.79 30.00 5.31
N ASP A 10 -1.08 30.66 4.38
CA ASP A 10 -0.78 32.09 4.35
C ASP A 10 -0.15 32.66 5.62
N SER A 11 0.32 31.77 6.51
CA SER A 11 0.99 32.15 7.75
C SER A 11 2.43 32.56 7.46
N GLU A 12 2.85 33.58 8.19
CA GLU A 12 4.21 34.10 8.15
C GLU A 12 5.19 33.16 8.86
N PHE A 13 6.36 32.95 8.28
CA PHE A 13 7.42 32.11 8.87
C PHE A 13 8.82 32.60 8.50
N LYS A 14 9.80 32.25 9.34
CA LYS A 14 11.21 32.59 9.13
C LYS A 14 11.97 31.38 8.61
N SER A 15 12.81 31.58 7.59
CA SER A 15 13.67 30.52 7.06
C SER A 15 15.07 31.02 6.75
N TYR A 16 16.04 30.11 6.81
CA TYR A 16 17.40 30.33 6.32
C TYR A 16 17.50 30.10 4.79
N ASN A 17 16.56 29.35 4.21
CA ASN A 17 16.55 29.05 2.78
C ASN A 17 15.80 30.15 2.01
N LYS A 18 16.45 30.73 1.00
CA LYS A 18 15.87 31.76 0.12
C LYS A 18 14.66 31.27 -0.70
N ASN A 19 14.55 29.96 -0.91
CA ASN A 19 13.50 29.32 -1.71
C ASN A 19 12.44 28.61 -0.85
N ALA A 20 12.30 28.98 0.43
CA ALA A 20 11.34 28.36 1.32
C ALA A 20 9.90 28.75 0.95
N LYS A 21 9.03 27.76 0.68
CA LYS A 21 7.63 27.97 0.26
C LYS A 21 6.59 27.60 1.32
N TYR A 22 6.99 26.82 2.32
CA TYR A 22 6.07 26.20 3.27
C TYR A 22 6.60 26.36 4.70
N CYS A 23 5.71 26.72 5.63
CA CYS A 23 6.05 26.91 7.04
C CYS A 23 6.36 25.60 7.79
N SER A 24 5.83 24.46 7.31
CA SER A 24 5.93 23.18 8.01
C SER A 24 5.88 22.00 7.06
N GLN A 25 6.31 20.83 7.56
CA GLN A 25 6.23 19.58 6.80
C GLN A 25 4.77 19.18 6.49
N LYS A 26 3.81 19.61 7.31
CA LYS A 26 2.37 19.40 7.07
C LYS A 26 1.90 20.19 5.84
N CYS A 27 2.26 21.47 5.77
CA CYS A 27 1.93 22.32 4.62
C CYS A 27 2.62 21.85 3.35
N LYS A 28 3.90 21.47 3.46
CA LYS A 28 4.63 20.81 2.37
C LYS A 28 3.88 19.57 1.88
N GLY A 29 3.48 18.68 2.79
CA GLY A 29 2.70 17.48 2.46
C GLY A 29 1.40 17.81 1.71
N LYS A 30 0.62 18.78 2.19
CA LYS A 30 -0.61 19.23 1.51
C LYS A 30 -0.37 19.69 0.08
N ALA A 31 0.68 20.47 -0.17
CA ALA A 31 1.03 20.96 -1.50
C ALA A 31 1.38 19.83 -2.50
N TYR A 32 1.96 18.73 -2.01
CA TYR A 32 2.33 17.59 -2.86
C TYR A 32 1.16 16.63 -3.16
N ILE A 33 0.04 16.70 -2.43
CA ILE A 33 -1.09 15.79 -2.65
C ILE A 33 -1.96 16.32 -3.80
N LYS A 34 -1.59 15.94 -5.03
CA LYS A 34 -2.27 16.34 -6.28
C LYS A 34 -3.38 15.39 -6.73
N HIS A 35 -3.51 14.21 -6.11
CA HIS A 35 -4.36 13.16 -6.64
C HIS A 35 -5.81 13.24 -6.13
N SER A 36 -6.74 12.78 -6.97
CA SER A 36 -8.16 12.63 -6.65
C SER A 36 -8.40 11.60 -5.55
N ILE A 37 -9.53 11.75 -4.86
CA ILE A 37 -9.96 10.81 -3.82
C ILE A 37 -10.21 9.44 -4.45
N LYS A 38 -9.71 8.38 -3.80
CA LYS A 38 -9.90 6.99 -4.21
C LYS A 38 -10.54 6.19 -3.09
N LYS A 39 -11.14 5.06 -3.43
CA LYS A 39 -11.69 4.09 -2.47
C LYS A 39 -10.69 2.97 -2.22
N CYS A 40 -10.47 2.62 -0.96
CA CYS A 40 -9.55 1.55 -0.57
C CYS A 40 -10.09 0.18 -1.02
N LYS A 41 -9.26 -0.65 -1.65
CA LYS A 41 -9.68 -1.99 -2.12
C LYS A 41 -10.15 -2.91 -0.97
N ILE A 42 -9.58 -2.75 0.24
CA ILE A 42 -9.88 -3.61 1.40
C ILE A 42 -11.04 -3.07 2.24
N CYS A 43 -10.91 -1.86 2.78
CA CYS A 43 -11.90 -1.32 3.71
C CYS A 43 -12.95 -0.43 3.05
N ARG A 44 -12.87 -0.20 1.73
CA ARG A 44 -13.77 0.65 0.93
C ARG A 44 -13.87 2.13 1.35
N LYS A 45 -13.15 2.54 2.40
CA LYS A 45 -13.07 3.94 2.84
C LYS A 45 -12.43 4.81 1.77
N GLU A 46 -12.93 6.03 1.66
CA GLU A 46 -12.37 7.07 0.81
C GLU A 46 -11.08 7.61 1.43
N TYR A 47 -10.07 7.82 0.59
CA TYR A 47 -8.78 8.35 1.00
C TYR A 47 -8.14 9.16 -0.12
N LYS A 48 -7.28 10.10 0.25
CA LYS A 48 -6.50 10.88 -0.72
C LYS A 48 -5.12 10.21 -0.91
N PRO A 49 -4.86 9.59 -2.06
CA PRO A 49 -3.60 8.88 -2.29
C PRO A 49 -2.43 9.87 -2.44
N ILE A 50 -1.28 9.51 -1.87
CA ILE A 50 -0.02 10.26 -2.07
C ILE A 50 0.59 9.96 -3.45
N ARG A 51 0.43 8.73 -3.94
CA ARG A 51 0.92 8.27 -5.25
C ARG A 51 -0.25 7.81 -6.11
N ALA A 52 -0.20 8.08 -7.42
CA ALA A 52 -1.24 7.67 -8.36
C ALA A 52 -1.50 6.14 -8.34
N THR A 53 -0.47 5.34 -8.10
CA THR A 53 -0.53 3.86 -8.11
C THR A 53 -1.07 3.25 -6.80
N SER A 54 -1.31 4.04 -5.75
CA SER A 54 -1.76 3.50 -4.47
C SER A 54 -3.19 2.96 -4.55
N LYS A 55 -3.40 1.73 -4.06
CA LYS A 55 -4.69 1.01 -4.01
C LYS A 55 -5.32 0.95 -2.61
N PHE A 56 -4.58 1.37 -1.59
CA PHE A 56 -4.95 1.19 -0.18
C PHE A 56 -4.84 2.48 0.61
N CYS A 57 -5.72 2.66 1.60
CA CYS A 57 -5.71 3.83 2.47
C CYS A 57 -4.58 3.79 3.53
N SER A 58 -4.06 2.61 3.88
CA SER A 58 -3.08 2.44 4.95
C SER A 58 -2.19 1.21 4.73
N LEU A 59 -1.05 1.19 5.44
CA LEU A 59 -0.15 0.03 5.47
C LEU A 59 -0.85 -1.23 6.01
N LYS A 60 -1.81 -1.07 6.93
CA LYS A 60 -2.63 -2.18 7.45
C LYS A 60 -3.45 -2.84 6.34
N CYS A 61 -4.12 -2.05 5.51
CA CYS A 61 -4.88 -2.57 4.36
C CYS A 61 -3.96 -3.20 3.30
N CYS A 62 -2.78 -2.64 3.08
CA CYS A 62 -1.78 -3.24 2.18
C CYS A 62 -1.33 -4.62 2.70
N ALA A 63 -1.05 -4.74 3.99
CA ALA A 63 -0.67 -6.02 4.61
C ALA A 63 -1.82 -7.04 4.57
N ALA A 64 -3.06 -6.60 4.75
CA ALA A 64 -4.24 -7.46 4.65
C ALA A 64 -4.42 -8.04 3.23
N ASP A 65 -4.24 -7.23 2.18
CA ASP A 65 -4.31 -7.71 0.78
C ASP A 65 -3.24 -8.77 0.48
N LYS A 66 -2.00 -8.59 0.97
CA LYS A 66 -0.92 -9.58 0.83
C LYS A 66 -1.25 -10.92 1.49
N LYS A 67 -1.83 -10.91 2.69
CA LYS A 67 -2.25 -12.13 3.38
C LYS A 67 -3.37 -12.85 2.63
N ASN A 68 -4.33 -12.09 2.10
CA ASN A 68 -5.45 -12.66 1.35
C ASN A 68 -5.02 -13.29 0.02
N THR A 69 -3.92 -12.79 -0.57
CA THR A 69 -3.36 -13.35 -1.81
C THR A 69 -2.74 -14.74 -1.59
N ILE A 70 -2.24 -15.05 -0.38
CA ILE A 70 -1.67 -16.36 -0.04
C ILE A 70 -2.77 -17.43 0.12
N VAL A 71 -4.00 -17.04 0.43
CA VAL A 71 -5.12 -17.97 0.64
C VAL A 71 -5.84 -18.32 -0.68
N LEU A 72 -5.53 -17.60 -1.76
CA LEU A 72 -6.07 -17.84 -3.10
C LEU A 72 -5.03 -18.48 -4.04
N ILE A 73 -4.09 -19.26 -3.50
CA ILE A 73 -3.36 -20.21 -4.36
C ILE A 73 -4.39 -21.29 -4.72
N PRO A 74 -4.77 -21.43 -6.00
CA PRO A 74 -5.60 -22.54 -6.40
C PRO A 74 -4.82 -23.81 -6.10
N PHE A 75 -5.55 -24.89 -5.88
CA PHE A 75 -5.12 -26.28 -5.74
C PHE A 75 -4.32 -26.84 -6.96
N PHE A 76 -3.64 -25.97 -7.74
CA PHE A 76 -2.98 -26.22 -9.03
C PHE A 76 -1.45 -26.02 -8.97
N VAL A 77 -0.80 -26.35 -7.86
CA VAL A 77 0.64 -26.71 -7.91
C VAL A 77 0.71 -28.24 -8.03
N SER A 78 0.26 -28.78 -9.18
CA SER A 78 0.24 -30.21 -9.48
C SER A 78 1.34 -30.68 -10.44
N ILE A 79 2.37 -29.89 -10.74
CA ILE A 79 3.39 -30.33 -11.70
C ILE A 79 4.79 -30.01 -11.16
N ARG A 80 5.56 -31.08 -10.92
CA ARG A 80 6.97 -31.17 -10.46
C ARG A 80 7.19 -31.51 -8.99
N TYR A 81 6.80 -32.72 -8.59
CA TYR A 81 7.73 -33.60 -7.88
C TYR A 81 7.62 -35.01 -8.49
N SER A 82 8.24 -35.18 -9.64
CA SER A 82 8.60 -36.49 -10.15
C SER A 82 9.72 -37.06 -9.27
N ASN A 83 9.50 -38.27 -8.76
CA ASN A 83 10.47 -39.19 -8.14
C ASN A 83 10.93 -38.87 -6.72
N LEU A 84 10.28 -39.53 -5.75
CA LEU A 84 10.78 -40.09 -4.47
C LEU A 84 9.50 -40.30 -3.63
N THR A 85 9.05 -41.47 -3.23
CA THR A 85 9.72 -42.72 -2.87
C THR A 85 8.72 -43.87 -2.98
N ASN A 86 9.27 -45.03 -3.29
CA ASN A 86 8.68 -46.36 -3.18
C ASN A 86 7.76 -46.57 -1.97
N SER A 87 6.88 -47.55 -2.19
CA SER A 87 6.45 -48.62 -1.29
C SER A 87 5.15 -48.45 -0.49
N LEU A 88 4.33 -49.49 -0.68
CA LEU A 88 3.35 -50.09 0.22
C LEU A 88 1.90 -49.59 0.13
N ASP A 89 1.21 -50.22 -0.83
CA ASP A 89 0.07 -51.11 -0.60
C ASP A 89 -0.91 -50.75 0.51
N LEU A 90 -2.15 -50.46 0.12
CA LEU A 90 -3.30 -51.11 0.72
C LEU A 90 -4.49 -51.03 -0.23
N GLU A 91 -4.79 -52.20 -0.81
CA GLU A 91 -5.89 -52.44 -1.72
C GLU A 91 -7.23 -51.97 -1.14
N HIS A 92 -7.95 -51.15 -1.90
CA HIS A 92 -9.40 -51.26 -1.96
C HIS A 92 -9.73 -52.67 -2.42
N PHE A 93 -10.61 -53.39 -1.74
CA PHE A 93 -11.75 -53.99 -2.42
C PHE A 93 -12.93 -54.16 -1.47
N LEU A 94 -14.05 -53.61 -1.93
CA LEU A 94 -15.40 -53.87 -1.44
C LEU A 94 -15.67 -55.38 -1.38
N TYR A 95 -15.83 -55.94 -0.18
CA TYR A 95 -17.00 -56.70 0.28
C TYR A 95 -16.84 -57.10 1.75
#